data_AF-L7R4N8-F1
#
_entry.id   AF-L7R4N8-F1
#
_cell.length_a   1.000
_cell.length_b   1.000
_cell.length_c   1.000
_cell.angle_alpha   90.00
_cell.angle_beta   90.00
_cell.angle_gamma   90.00
#
_symmetry.space_group_name_H-M   'P 1'
#
loop_
_entity.id
_entity.type
_entity.pdbx_description
1 polymer ?
#
loop_
_entity_poly.entity_id
_entity_poly.type
_entity_poly.pdbx_seq_one_letter_code
_entity_poly.pdbx_strand_id
1 'polypeptide(L)'
;GGDYTTTVEAYIPASGRAIQGATSHHLGQNFSKMFEIVYDDPETHEKAYVYQNSWGLTTRTIGVMVLVHGDDRGLVLPPRVADVQVIVVPCGITASSSTEDRNTLMDSCKSLVDEFVEAGIRAEGDYRDNYSPG
;
A
#
# COMPACT_ATOMS: atom_id res chain seq x y z
N GLY A 1 -9.47 -16.66 -24.14
CA GLY A 1 -9.47 -15.25 -24.57
C GLY A 1 -8.09 -14.88 -25.04
N GLY A 2 -7.11 -14.86 -24.14
CA GLY A 2 -5.69 -14.79 -24.49
C GLY A 2 -5.05 -16.15 -24.78
N ASP A 3 -3.76 -16.11 -25.11
CA ASP A 3 -2.90 -17.26 -25.40
C ASP A 3 -2.44 -17.92 -24.09
N TYR A 4 -1.82 -17.15 -23.20
CA TYR A 4 -1.47 -17.61 -21.85
C TYR A 4 -1.65 -16.53 -20.79
N THR A 5 -1.65 -16.96 -19.52
CA THR A 5 -1.78 -16.09 -18.36
C THR A 5 -0.73 -16.43 -17.32
N THR A 6 -0.04 -15.40 -16.83
CA THR A 6 0.86 -15.44 -15.68
C THR A 6 0.18 -14.80 -14.47
N THR A 7 0.57 -15.24 -13.28
CA THR A 7 -0.05 -14.84 -12.01
C THR A 7 1.01 -14.73 -10.93
N VAL A 8 0.73 -13.91 -9.92
CA VAL A 8 1.44 -13.92 -8.64
C VAL A 8 0.50 -14.43 -7.56
N GLU A 9 0.91 -15.47 -6.84
CA GLU A 9 0.11 -16.11 -5.80
C GLU A 9 0.63 -15.74 -4.42
N ALA A 10 -0.29 -15.45 -3.51
CA ALA A 10 0.00 -15.23 -2.09
C ALA A 10 -0.66 -16.33 -1.24
N TYR A 11 -0.09 -16.61 -0.07
CA TYR A 11 -0.64 -17.58 0.88
C TYR A 11 -1.15 -16.86 2.13
N ILE A 12 -2.33 -17.24 2.60
CA ILE A 12 -2.95 -16.69 3.81
C ILE A 12 -2.85 -17.72 4.95
N PRO A 13 -1.92 -17.53 5.91
CA PRO A 13 -1.65 -18.53 6.95
C PRO A 13 -2.86 -18.88 7.80
N ALA A 14 -3.63 -17.87 8.24
CA ALA A 14 -4.77 -18.07 9.14
C ALA A 14 -5.90 -18.93 8.55
N SER A 15 -6.06 -18.93 7.22
CA SER A 15 -7.11 -19.71 6.54
C SER A 15 -6.59 -20.98 5.86
N GLY A 16 -5.27 -21.14 5.72
CA GLY A 16 -4.66 -22.25 4.98
C GLY A 16 -4.90 -22.19 3.46
N ARG A 17 -5.25 -21.02 2.91
CA ARG A 17 -5.66 -20.85 1.50
C ARG A 17 -4.73 -19.92 0.74
N ALA A 18 -4.52 -20.23 -0.53
CA ALA A 18 -3.86 -19.33 -1.49
C ALA A 18 -4.85 -18.31 -2.08
N ILE A 19 -4.31 -17.20 -2.58
CA ILE A 19 -5.05 -16.14 -3.26
C ILE A 19 -4.22 -15.57 -4.40
N GLN A 20 -4.85 -15.43 -5.57
CA GLN A 20 -4.27 -14.73 -6.72
C GLN A 20 -4.20 -13.24 -6.44
N GLY A 21 -2.98 -12.70 -6.43
CA GLY A 21 -2.68 -11.30 -6.12
C GLY A 21 -2.82 -10.35 -7.31
N ALA A 22 -2.35 -10.76 -8.48
CA ALA A 22 -2.45 -10.00 -9.73
C ALA A 22 -2.30 -10.92 -10.95
N THR A 23 -2.74 -10.46 -12.12
CA THR A 23 -2.65 -11.21 -13.38
C THR A 23 -1.97 -10.42 -14.48
N SER A 24 -1.28 -11.14 -15.36
CA SER A 24 -0.76 -10.62 -16.62
C SER A 24 -0.99 -11.64 -17.72
N HIS A 25 -1.63 -11.20 -18.80
CA HIS A 25 -2.12 -12.02 -19.89
C HIS A 25 -1.34 -11.68 -21.16
N HIS A 26 -0.81 -12.72 -21.81
CA HIS A 26 -0.46 -12.62 -23.21
C HIS A 26 -1.70 -12.95 -24.03
N LEU A 27 -2.21 -11.98 -24.78
CA LEU A 27 -3.43 -12.13 -25.56
C LEU A 27 -3.16 -12.69 -26.96
N GLY A 28 -1.89 -12.78 -27.34
CA GLY A 28 -1.48 -13.08 -28.71
C GLY A 28 -2.10 -12.09 -29.68
N GLN A 29 -2.65 -12.61 -30.77
CA GLN A 29 -3.40 -11.83 -31.76
C GLN A 29 -4.92 -12.03 -31.66
N ASN A 30 -5.42 -12.77 -30.66
CA ASN A 30 -6.84 -13.16 -30.60
C ASN A 30 -7.78 -11.95 -30.64
N PHE A 31 -7.47 -10.92 -29.85
CA PHE A 31 -8.28 -9.70 -29.79
C PHE A 31 -8.03 -8.79 -31.00
N SER A 32 -6.78 -8.65 -31.45
CA SER A 32 -6.46 -7.85 -32.63
C SER A 32 -7.20 -8.34 -33.88
N LYS A 33 -7.38 -9.66 -34.04
CA LYS A 33 -8.18 -10.26 -35.10
C LYS A 33 -9.66 -9.97 -34.94
N MET A 34 -10.18 -10.09 -33.71
CA MET A 34 -11.60 -9.83 -33.41
C MET A 34 -12.00 -8.36 -33.65
N PHE A 35 -11.07 -7.42 -33.43
CA PHE A 35 -11.31 -5.98 -33.51
C PHE A 35 -10.64 -5.31 -34.73
N GLU A 36 -10.09 -6.09 -35.67
CA GLU A 36 -9.38 -5.60 -36.87
C GLU A 36 -8.29 -4.55 -36.57
N ILE A 37 -7.49 -4.82 -35.53
CA ILE A 37 -6.35 -3.99 -35.13
C ILE A 37 -5.12 -4.45 -35.92
N VAL A 38 -4.87 -3.78 -37.05
CA VAL A 38 -3.83 -4.14 -38.04
C VAL A 38 -2.88 -2.97 -38.32
N TYR A 39 -1.68 -3.30 -38.78
CA TYR A 39 -0.70 -2.36 -39.33
C TYR A 39 -0.10 -2.94 -40.63
N ASP A 40 0.50 -2.08 -41.46
CA ASP A 40 1.28 -2.52 -42.62
C ASP A 40 2.72 -2.79 -42.19
N ASP A 41 3.17 -4.02 -42.37
CA ASP A 41 4.50 -4.46 -41.95
C ASP A 41 5.59 -3.85 -42.85
N PRO A 42 6.61 -3.18 -42.29
CA PRO A 42 7.58 -2.42 -43.09
C PRO A 42 8.56 -3.31 -43.87
N GLU A 43 8.71 -4.59 -43.52
CA GLU A 43 9.64 -5.52 -44.18
C GLU A 43 8.94 -6.36 -45.25
N THR A 44 7.75 -6.87 -44.93
CA THR A 44 6.97 -7.74 -45.83
C THR A 44 5.99 -6.96 -46.69
N HIS A 45 5.64 -5.72 -46.31
CA HIS A 45 4.60 -4.90 -46.94
C HIS A 45 3.20 -5.54 -46.92
N GLU A 46 2.96 -6.49 -46.01
CA GLU A 46 1.67 -7.14 -45.80
C GLU A 46 0.95 -6.60 -44.56
N LYS A 47 -0.37 -6.79 -44.48
CA LYS A 47 -1.13 -6.47 -43.26
C LYS A 47 -0.80 -7.48 -42.16
N ALA A 48 -0.39 -6.98 -41.00
CA ALA A 48 -0.11 -7.79 -39.83
C ALA A 48 -1.00 -7.38 -38.65
N TYR A 49 -1.40 -8.38 -37.84
CA TYR A 49 -2.14 -8.18 -36.60
C TYR A 49 -1.19 -7.91 -35.44
N VAL A 50 -1.53 -6.95 -34.58
CA VAL A 50 -0.67 -6.61 -33.43
C VAL A 50 -0.74 -7.69 -32.33
N TYR A 51 0.39 -7.97 -31.69
CA TYR A 51 0.40 -8.78 -30.46
C TYR A 51 -0.01 -7.91 -29.27
N GLN A 52 -0.93 -8.42 -28.45
CA GLN A 52 -1.48 -7.67 -27.32
C GLN A 52 -1.21 -8.38 -26.00
N ASN A 53 -1.07 -7.57 -24.95
CA ASN A 53 -1.05 -8.01 -23.55
C ASN A 53 -2.08 -7.19 -22.77
N SER A 54 -2.58 -7.75 -21.67
CA SER A 54 -3.31 -6.99 -20.65
C SER A 54 -2.91 -7.46 -19.26
N TRP A 55 -3.05 -6.62 -18.25
CA TRP A 55 -2.66 -6.94 -16.88
C TRP A 55 -3.53 -6.18 -15.89
N GLY A 56 -3.72 -6.75 -14.72
CA GLY A 56 -4.65 -6.25 -13.72
C GLY A 56 -4.15 -6.45 -12.30
N LEU A 57 -4.26 -5.38 -11.51
CA LEU A 57 -4.04 -5.36 -10.07
C LEU A 57 -5.16 -4.52 -9.45
N THR A 58 -5.69 -4.97 -8.32
CA THR A 58 -6.86 -4.34 -7.69
C THR A 58 -6.60 -4.03 -6.22
N THR A 59 -7.55 -3.36 -5.57
CA THR A 59 -7.52 -3.11 -4.11
C THR A 59 -7.58 -4.39 -3.27
N ARG A 60 -7.70 -5.57 -3.89
CA ARG A 60 -7.44 -6.87 -3.23
C ARG A 60 -6.11 -6.87 -2.48
N THR A 61 -5.11 -6.13 -2.95
CA THR A 61 -3.81 -5.99 -2.28
C THR A 61 -3.93 -5.50 -0.83
N ILE A 62 -4.88 -4.61 -0.54
CA ILE A 62 -5.14 -4.13 0.83
C ILE A 62 -5.67 -5.29 1.68
N GLY A 63 -6.62 -6.07 1.17
CA GLY A 63 -7.14 -7.24 1.89
C GLY A 63 -6.08 -8.31 2.14
N VAL A 64 -5.20 -8.57 1.17
CA VAL A 64 -4.08 -9.50 1.33
C VAL A 64 -3.11 -8.99 2.40
N MET A 65 -2.76 -7.71 2.38
CA MET A 65 -1.91 -7.10 3.42
C MET A 65 -2.50 -7.28 4.82
N VAL A 66 -3.80 -7.02 5.00
CA VAL A 66 -4.50 -7.21 6.29
C VAL A 66 -4.43 -8.66 6.74
N LEU A 67 -4.74 -9.61 5.84
CA LEU A 67 -4.80 -11.04 6.17
C LEU A 67 -3.42 -11.67 6.43
N VAL A 68 -2.35 -11.09 5.90
CA VAL A 68 -0.98 -11.61 6.03
C VAL A 68 -0.26 -11.00 7.24
N HIS A 69 -0.43 -9.70 7.47
CA HIS A 69 0.34 -8.99 8.51
C HIS A 69 -0.45 -8.71 9.78
N GLY A 70 -1.79 -8.74 9.74
CA GLY A 70 -2.61 -8.54 10.93
C GLY A 70 -2.33 -9.57 12.02
N ASP A 71 -2.44 -9.14 13.27
CA ASP A 71 -2.23 -9.96 14.46
C ASP A 71 -3.41 -9.83 15.45
N ASP A 72 -3.30 -10.45 16.62
CA ASP A 72 -4.34 -10.43 17.65
C ASP A 72 -4.59 -9.04 18.25
N ARG A 73 -3.70 -8.06 18.02
CA ARG A 73 -3.87 -6.65 18.43
C ARG A 73 -4.48 -5.80 17.33
N GLY A 74 -4.53 -6.29 16.09
CA GLY A 74 -5.23 -5.65 14.98
C GLY A 74 -4.36 -5.48 13.73
N LEU A 75 -4.45 -4.30 13.12
CA LEU A 75 -3.80 -4.01 11.85
C LEU A 75 -2.30 -3.72 12.03
N VAL A 76 -1.47 -4.38 11.23
CA VAL A 76 -0.04 -4.06 11.10
C VAL A 76 0.22 -3.55 9.68
N LEU A 77 0.48 -2.25 9.55
CA LEU A 77 0.77 -1.62 8.26
C LEU A 77 2.25 -1.79 7.89
N PRO A 78 2.60 -2.34 6.71
CA PRO A 78 3.98 -2.32 6.23
C PRO A 78 4.48 -0.88 6.09
N PRO A 79 5.68 -0.53 6.64
CA PRO A 79 6.10 0.87 6.75
C PRO A 79 6.18 1.65 5.43
N ARG A 80 6.33 0.97 4.28
CA ARG A 80 6.39 1.63 2.96
C ARG A 80 5.03 2.14 2.46
N VAL A 81 3.93 1.62 2.99
CA VAL A 81 2.56 1.98 2.59
C VAL A 81 1.72 2.53 3.75
N ALA A 82 2.27 2.58 4.97
CA ALA A 82 1.62 3.22 6.11
C ALA A 82 1.53 4.73 5.90
N ASP A 83 0.34 5.31 5.97
CA ASP A 83 0.15 6.77 5.80
C ASP A 83 0.90 7.53 6.91
N VAL A 84 0.66 7.14 8.16
CA VAL A 84 1.45 7.50 9.34
C VAL A 84 2.38 6.35 9.70
N GLN A 85 3.70 6.59 9.66
CA GLN A 85 4.71 5.61 10.06
C GLN A 85 5.03 5.68 11.54
N VAL A 86 5.03 6.89 12.11
CA VAL A 86 5.33 7.17 13.52
C VAL A 86 4.26 8.10 14.07
N ILE A 87 3.69 7.74 15.22
CA ILE A 87 2.78 8.62 15.98
C ILE A 87 3.45 8.96 17.31
N VAL A 88 3.59 10.25 17.60
CA VAL A 88 4.16 10.76 18.86
C VAL A 88 3.01 11.10 19.80
N VAL A 89 2.95 10.43 20.95
CA VAL A 89 1.91 10.62 21.96
C VAL A 89 2.55 11.14 23.26
N PRO A 90 2.15 12.31 23.79
CA PRO A 90 2.67 12.82 25.05
C PRO A 90 2.14 11.99 26.22
N CYS A 91 3.04 11.56 27.11
CA CYS A 91 2.72 10.71 28.25
C CYS A 91 3.11 11.38 29.59
N GLY A 92 2.50 10.93 30.69
CA GLY A 92 2.91 11.36 32.04
C GLY A 92 2.39 12.72 32.50
N ILE A 93 1.43 13.30 31.76
CA ILE A 93 0.74 14.52 32.19
C ILE A 93 -0.27 14.17 33.28
N THR A 94 -0.14 14.77 34.46
CA THR A 94 -1.04 14.55 35.60
C THR A 94 -1.79 15.84 35.97
N ALA A 95 -2.74 15.75 36.91
CA ALA A 95 -3.41 16.94 37.45
C ALA A 95 -2.44 17.88 38.20
N SER A 96 -1.29 17.37 38.65
CA SER A 96 -0.26 18.15 39.36
C SER A 96 0.82 18.72 38.46
N SER A 97 0.87 18.35 37.17
CA SER A 97 1.86 18.91 36.24
C SER A 97 1.60 20.40 36.02
N SER A 98 2.63 21.23 36.20
CA SER A 98 2.54 22.66 35.97
C SER A 98 2.27 22.98 34.50
N THR A 99 1.76 24.17 34.21
CA THR A 99 1.58 24.64 32.83
C THR A 99 2.91 24.69 32.07
N GLU A 100 4.01 25.02 32.76
CA GLU A 100 5.35 25.08 32.18
C GLU A 100 5.86 23.68 31.79
N ASP A 101 5.68 22.68 32.66
CA ASP A 101 6.05 21.29 32.37
C ASP A 101 5.24 20.75 31.18
N ARG A 102 3.94 21.05 31.14
CA ARG A 102 3.05 20.67 30.04
C ARG A 102 3.51 21.26 28.71
N ASN A 103 3.82 22.55 28.68
CA ASN A 103 4.28 23.22 27.47
C ASN A 103 5.63 22.65 27.01
N THR A 104 6.56 22.45 27.95
CA THR A 104 7.89 21.88 27.66
C THR A 104 7.79 20.49 27.03
N LEU A 105 6.92 19.63 27.58
CA LEU A 105 6.67 18.30 27.02
C LEU A 105 6.07 18.39 25.60
N MET A 106 5.05 19.23 25.41
CA MET A 106 4.41 19.38 24.10
C MET A 106 5.37 19.90 23.04
N ASP A 107 6.21 20.89 23.38
CA ASP A 107 7.19 21.44 22.45
C ASP A 107 8.31 20.45 22.13
N SER A 108 8.69 19.61 23.10
CA SER A 108 9.61 18.50 22.86
C SER A 108 9.01 17.47 21.90
N CYS A 109 7.73 17.11 22.06
CA CYS A 109 7.04 16.20 21.15
C CYS A 109 6.92 16.77 19.73
N LYS A 110 6.64 18.06 19.57
CA LYS A 110 6.61 18.71 18.25
C LYS A 110 7.98 18.69 17.58
N SER A 111 9.03 19.04 18.34
CA SER A 111 10.41 19.03 17.85
C SER A 111 10.82 17.64 17.36
N LEU A 112 10.39 16.57 18.06
CA LEU A 112 10.65 15.19 17.64
C LEU A 112 9.91 14.83 16.34
N VAL A 113 8.66 15.28 16.17
CA VAL A 113 7.92 15.09 14.91
C VAL A 113 8.66 15.79 13.76
N ASP A 114 9.12 17.02 13.98
CA ASP A 114 9.88 17.78 12.97
C ASP A 114 11.18 17.07 12.57
N GLU A 115 11.92 16.51 13.55
CA GLU A 115 13.14 15.72 13.28
C GLU A 115 12.84 14.49 12.41
N PHE A 116 11.76 13.76 12.69
CA PHE A 116 11.37 12.62 11.86
C PHE A 116 10.98 13.04 10.44
N VAL A 117 10.21 14.12 10.31
CA VAL A 117 9.79 14.64 9.01
C VAL A 117 10.99 15.12 8.19
N GLU A 118 11.95 15.81 8.82
CA GLU A 118 13.19 16.25 8.18
C GLU A 118 14.06 15.06 7.73
N ALA A 119 14.03 13.96 8.48
CA ALA A 119 14.64 12.69 8.09
C ALA A 119 13.86 11.91 7.00
N GLY A 120 12.72 12.43 6.53
CA GLY A 120 11.89 11.80 5.49
C GLY A 120 10.94 10.71 6.00
N ILE A 121 10.68 10.66 7.31
CA ILE A 121 9.73 9.74 7.94
C ILE A 121 8.36 10.43 8.05
N ARG A 122 7.29 9.73 7.66
CA ARG A 122 5.91 10.23 7.83
C ARG A 122 5.51 10.12 9.29
N ALA A 123 5.70 11.21 10.04
CA ALA A 123 5.40 11.28 11.46
C ALA A 123 4.29 12.30 11.75
N GLU A 124 3.46 12.00 12.74
CA GLU A 124 2.44 12.89 13.27
C GLU A 124 2.48 12.90 14.80
N GLY A 125 1.92 13.94 15.42
CA GLY A 125 1.73 14.02 16.87
C GLY A 125 0.25 13.98 17.23
N ASP A 126 -0.11 13.15 18.22
CA ASP A 126 -1.46 13.15 18.79
C ASP A 126 -1.49 13.95 20.09
N TYR A 127 -1.99 15.18 20.01
CA TYR A 127 -2.04 16.13 21.13
C TYR A 127 -3.45 16.32 21.71
N ARG A 128 -4.38 15.41 21.41
CA ARG A 128 -5.74 15.46 21.96
C ARG A 128 -5.69 15.23 23.47
N ASP A 129 -6.23 16.17 24.24
CA ASP A 129 -6.22 16.15 25.71
C ASP A 129 -7.50 15.57 26.33
N ASN A 130 -8.50 15.31 25.49
CA ASN A 130 -9.79 14.73 25.87
C ASN A 130 -9.78 13.19 25.93
N TYR A 131 -8.62 12.57 25.68
CA TYR A 131 -8.40 11.12 25.79
C TYR A 131 -7.17 10.83 26.66
N SER A 132 -7.17 9.69 27.35
CA SER A 132 -5.95 9.17 27.97
C SER A 132 -4.96 8.71 26.90
N PRO A 133 -3.64 8.69 27.21
CA PRO A 133 -2.64 8.18 26.26
C PRO A 133 -2.77 6.70 25.91
N GLY A 134 -3.42 5.89 26.76
CA GLY A 134 -3.67 4.46 26.56
C GLY A 134 -5.13 4.15 26.32
#